data_AF-A0A7M3NLB7-F1
#
_entry.id   AF-A0A7M3NLB7-F1
#
_cell.length_a   1.000
_cell.length_b   1.000
_cell.length_c   1.000
_cell.angle_alpha   90.00
_cell.angle_beta   90.00
_cell.angle_gamma   90.00
#
_symmetry.space_group_name_H-M   'P 1'
#
loop_
_entity.id
_entity.type
_entity.pdbx_description
1 polymer ?
#
loop_
_entity_poly.entity_id
_entity_poly.type
_entity_poly.pdbx_seq_one_letter_code
_entity_poly.pdbx_strand_id
1 'polypeptide(L)'
;DIALLVLSERVSGAPIEVADGSPQTQQAVRLIGWGQDCPQKGCSTAPPRQLKQLDTRVLPAQDCPGIKGGGELCFAGTPTDTACYGDSGDQVPEGSHIGVDHIAVTA
;
A
#
# COMPACT_ATOMS: atom_id res chain seq x y z
N ASP A 1 -6.56 7.84 6.65
CA ASP A 1 -5.78 9.08 6.85
C ASP A 1 -5.31 9.62 5.51
N ILE A 2 -5.64 10.87 5.18
CA ILE A 2 -5.31 11.45 3.86
C ILE A 2 -4.96 12.92 3.98
N ALA A 3 -4.02 13.37 3.14
CA ALA A 3 -3.67 14.79 2.98
C ALA A 3 -3.46 15.13 1.50
N LEU A 4 -3.72 16.38 1.13
CA LEU A 4 -3.42 16.92 -0.19
C LEU A 4 -2.20 17.82 -0.10
N LEU A 5 -1.18 17.54 -0.90
CA LEU A 5 0.04 18.36 -0.98
C LEU A 5 -0.04 19.26 -2.21
N VAL A 6 0.11 20.57 -1.99
CA VAL A 6 0.23 21.56 -3.08
C VAL A 6 1.71 21.80 -3.33
N LEU A 7 2.19 21.44 -4.52
CA LEU A 7 3.58 21.70 -4.92
C LEU A 7 3.80 23.21 -5.09
N SER A 8 4.98 23.70 -4.71
CA SER A 8 5.37 25.11 -4.89
C SER A 8 5.52 25.50 -6.36
N GLU A 9 5.76 24.52 -7.24
CA GLU A 9 5.93 24.68 -8.68
C GLU A 9 5.22 23.55 -9.42
N ARG A 10 4.87 23.77 -10.70
CA ARG A 10 4.27 22.73 -11.53
C ARG A 10 5.33 21.74 -11.99
N VAL A 11 4.97 20.47 -12.02
CA VAL A 11 5.79 19.39 -12.59
C VAL A 11 5.14 18.85 -13.86
N SER A 12 5.94 18.25 -14.74
CA SER A 12 5.47 17.66 -16.00
C SER A 12 5.17 16.16 -15.92
N GLY A 13 5.22 15.57 -14.72
CA GLY A 13 4.93 14.15 -14.51
C GLY A 13 3.47 13.83 -14.82
N ALA A 14 3.21 12.65 -15.35
CA ALA A 14 1.85 12.15 -15.57
C ALA A 14 1.20 11.84 -14.20
N PRO A 15 0.05 12.46 -13.87
CA PRO A 15 -0.72 12.10 -12.68
C PRO A 15 -1.30 10.70 -12.81
N ILE A 16 -1.60 10.07 -11.67
CA ILE A 16 -2.51 8.92 -11.63
C ILE A 16 -3.96 9.42 -11.62
N GLU A 17 -4.86 8.64 -12.22
CA GLU A 17 -6.30 8.90 -12.15
C GLU A 17 -6.83 8.60 -10.73
N VAL A 18 -7.78 9.42 -10.29
CA VAL A 18 -8.51 9.17 -9.04
C VAL A 18 -9.67 8.24 -9.36
N ALA A 19 -9.79 7.12 -8.65
CA ALA A 19 -10.87 6.17 -8.85
C ALA A 19 -12.24 6.75 -8.43
N ASP A 20 -13.28 6.46 -9.19
CA ASP A 20 -14.67 6.88 -8.90
C ASP A 20 -15.34 6.05 -7.79
N GLY A 21 -14.66 5.03 -7.27
CA GLY A 21 -15.18 4.15 -6.23
C GLY A 21 -14.15 3.14 -5.72
N SER A 22 -14.56 2.37 -4.70
CA SER A 22 -13.72 1.31 -4.14
C SER A 22 -13.53 0.15 -5.13
N PRO A 23 -12.34 -0.47 -5.17
CA PRO A 23 -12.10 -1.62 -6.03
C PRO A 23 -12.91 -2.83 -5.57
N GLN A 24 -13.21 -3.74 -6.50
CA GLN A 24 -13.95 -4.96 -6.20
C GLN A 24 -13.05 -5.98 -5.48
N THR A 25 -13.65 -6.84 -4.65
CA THR A 25 -12.96 -8.01 -4.11
C THR A 25 -12.34 -8.85 -5.23
N GLN A 26 -11.14 -9.37 -5.01
CA GLN A 26 -10.29 -10.08 -5.98
C GLN A 26 -9.73 -9.22 -7.13
N GLN A 27 -10.06 -7.92 -7.21
CA GLN A 27 -9.47 -7.05 -8.22
C GLN A 27 -7.94 -6.99 -8.04
N ALA A 28 -7.21 -7.14 -9.14
CA ALA A 28 -5.75 -7.04 -9.15
C ALA A 28 -5.30 -5.61 -8.86
N VAL A 29 -4.28 -5.47 -8.03
CA VAL A 29 -3.66 -4.19 -7.70
C VAL A 29 -2.16 -4.36 -7.59
N ARG A 30 -1.44 -3.26 -7.80
CA ARG A 30 0.00 -3.18 -7.56
C ARG A 30 0.27 -2.18 -6.44
N LEU A 31 1.02 -2.63 -5.44
CA LEU A 31 1.63 -1.77 -4.43
C LEU A 31 3.07 -1.48 -4.87
N ILE A 32 3.52 -0.23 -4.76
CA ILE A 32 4.88 0.21 -5.11
C ILE A 32 5.46 1.05 -3.99
N GLY A 33 6.75 0.87 -3.70
CA GLY A 33 7.35 1.54 -2.54
C GLY A 33 8.84 1.35 -2.37
N TRP A 34 9.38 2.06 -1.36
CA TRP A 34 10.77 1.94 -0.90
C TRP A 34 10.83 1.55 0.59
N GLY A 35 9.74 1.02 1.14
CA GLY A 35 9.74 0.37 2.44
C GLY A 35 10.83 -0.71 2.57
N GLN A 36 11.19 -1.02 3.81
CA GLN A 36 12.12 -2.11 4.14
C GLN A 36 11.59 -3.44 3.57
N ASP A 37 12.48 -4.33 3.15
CA ASP A 37 12.15 -5.62 2.53
C ASP A 37 12.20 -6.79 3.52
N CYS A 38 12.13 -6.50 4.82
CA CYS A 38 12.15 -7.47 5.90
C CYS A 38 11.06 -7.19 6.94
N PRO A 39 10.55 -8.22 7.65
CA PRO A 39 9.34 -8.09 8.45
C PRO A 39 9.54 -7.35 9.79
N GLN A 40 10.74 -7.37 10.37
CA GLN A 40 11.00 -6.71 11.65
C GLN A 40 11.27 -5.23 11.45
N LYS A 41 10.48 -4.33 12.06
CA LYS A 41 10.68 -2.88 11.96
C LYS A 41 12.15 -2.50 12.25
N GLY A 42 12.79 -1.81 11.32
CA GLY A 42 14.20 -1.38 11.46
C GLY A 42 15.23 -2.50 11.26
N CYS A 43 14.85 -3.64 10.68
CA CYS A 43 15.74 -4.75 10.32
C CYS A 43 16.85 -4.36 9.34
N SER A 44 16.67 -3.28 8.59
CA SER A 44 17.68 -2.73 7.70
C SER A 44 18.09 -1.33 8.15
N THR A 45 19.38 -1.05 8.04
CA THR A 45 19.96 0.28 8.26
C THR A 45 19.76 1.22 7.07
N ALA A 46 19.33 0.70 5.92
CA ALA A 46 19.03 1.49 4.72
C ALA A 46 17.83 0.91 3.95
N PRO A 47 16.91 1.75 3.44
CA PRO A 47 15.84 1.29 2.57
C PRO A 47 16.39 0.78 1.22
N PRO A 48 15.61 -0.01 0.48
CA PRO A 48 15.99 -0.43 -0.87
C PRO A 48 16.37 0.74 -1.77
N ARG A 49 17.44 0.57 -2.57
CA ARG A 49 17.88 1.60 -3.52
C ARG A 49 17.03 1.70 -4.78
N GLN A 50 16.26 0.65 -5.07
CA GLN A 50 15.42 0.55 -6.26
C GLN A 50 13.97 0.43 -5.80
N LEU A 51 13.06 1.03 -6.59
CA LEU A 51 11.63 0.91 -6.37
C LEU A 51 11.24 -0.56 -6.36
N LYS A 52 10.45 -0.95 -5.35
CA LYS A 52 9.89 -2.29 -5.22
C LYS A 52 8.44 -2.29 -5.65
N GLN A 53 7.97 -3.46 -6.06
CA GLN A 53 6.58 -3.69 -6.41
C GLN A 53 6.08 -4.99 -5.80
N LEU A 54 4.81 -5.02 -5.46
CA LEU A 54 4.07 -6.20 -5.06
C LEU A 54 2.77 -6.25 -5.85
N ASP A 55 2.64 -7.26 -6.70
CA ASP A 55 1.39 -7.57 -7.38
C ASP A 55 0.51 -8.41 -6.45
N THR A 56 -0.68 -7.91 -6.15
CA THR A 56 -1.61 -8.54 -5.22
C THR A 56 -3.06 -8.30 -5.64
N ARG A 57 -4.02 -8.60 -4.77
CA ARG A 57 -5.44 -8.42 -5.00
C ARG A 57 -6.17 -7.95 -3.76
N VAL A 58 -7.28 -7.27 -3.97
CA VAL A 58 -8.19 -6.84 -2.91
C VAL A 58 -8.83 -8.06 -2.24
N LEU A 59 -8.89 -8.05 -0.92
CA LEU A 59 -9.59 -9.02 -0.11
C LEU A 59 -10.87 -8.42 0.49
N PRO A 60 -11.86 -9.26 0.83
CA PRO A 60 -12.99 -8.81 1.62
C PRO A 60 -12.55 -8.18 2.94
N ALA A 61 -13.22 -7.11 3.36
CA ALA A 61 -12.93 -6.42 4.61
C ALA A 61 -12.93 -7.36 5.83
N GLN A 62 -13.84 -8.33 5.86
CA GLN A 62 -13.97 -9.28 6.97
C GLN A 62 -12.79 -10.23 7.13
N ASP A 63 -11.96 -10.39 6.11
CA ASP A 63 -10.77 -11.25 6.19
C ASP A 63 -9.66 -10.57 6.99
N CYS A 64 -9.82 -9.28 7.31
CA CYS A 64 -8.73 -8.40 7.76
C CYS A 64 -9.14 -7.78 9.11
N PRO A 65 -8.93 -8.50 10.21
CA PRO A 65 -9.41 -8.09 11.52
C PRO A 65 -8.75 -6.77 11.94
N GLY A 66 -9.56 -5.82 12.40
CA GLY A 66 -9.08 -4.53 12.89
C GLY A 66 -9.11 -3.38 11.88
N ILE A 67 -9.46 -3.64 10.62
CA ILE A 67 -9.63 -2.55 9.65
C ILE A 67 -10.88 -1.72 9.93
N LYS A 68 -10.83 -0.42 9.60
CA LYS A 68 -11.97 0.49 9.65
C LYS A 68 -12.73 0.46 8.33
N GLY A 69 -13.87 -0.23 8.34
CA GLY A 69 -14.76 -0.31 7.17
C GLY A 69 -15.12 1.07 6.61
N GLY A 70 -15.00 1.21 5.29
CA GLY A 70 -15.30 2.45 4.56
C GLY A 70 -14.14 3.44 4.41
N GLY A 71 -13.02 3.23 5.11
CA GLY A 71 -11.81 4.05 4.98
C GLY A 71 -10.55 3.27 4.63
N GLU A 72 -10.52 1.96 4.88
CA GLU A 72 -9.34 1.11 4.68
C GLU A 72 -9.67 -0.02 3.70
N LEU A 73 -8.68 -0.39 2.89
CA LEU A 73 -8.76 -1.53 1.97
C LEU A 73 -7.87 -2.65 2.47
N CYS A 74 -8.29 -3.87 2.17
CA CYS A 74 -7.53 -5.05 2.50
C CYS A 74 -6.92 -5.70 1.25
N PHE A 75 -5.65 -6.13 1.34
CA PHE A 75 -4.97 -6.84 0.26
C PHE A 75 -4.36 -8.14 0.72
N ALA A 76 -4.25 -9.07 -0.23
CA ALA A 76 -3.60 -10.34 0.00
C ALA A 76 -2.09 -10.16 0.22
N GLY A 77 -1.52 -10.99 1.09
CA GLY A 77 -0.09 -11.04 1.33
C GLY A 77 0.29 -12.43 1.85
N THR A 78 1.58 -12.76 1.75
CA THR A 78 2.17 -13.95 2.34
C THR A 78 3.34 -13.54 3.25
N PRO A 79 3.89 -14.45 4.08
CA PRO A 79 5.08 -14.14 4.87
C PRO A 79 6.31 -13.74 4.05
N THR A 80 6.36 -14.07 2.75
CA THR A 80 7.45 -13.71 1.84
C THR A 80 7.13 -12.57 0.90
N ASP A 81 5.85 -12.29 0.64
CA ASP A 81 5.37 -11.31 -0.33
C ASP A 81 4.26 -10.44 0.29
N THR A 82 4.67 -9.36 0.96
CA THR A 82 3.78 -8.41 1.62
C THR A 82 4.40 -7.02 1.66
N ALA A 83 3.58 -5.99 1.82
CA ALA A 83 4.06 -4.65 2.15
C ALA A 83 4.64 -4.63 3.57
N CYS A 84 5.67 -3.82 3.77
CA CYS A 84 6.47 -3.70 5.00
C CYS A 84 6.74 -2.21 5.30
N TYR A 85 7.28 -1.91 6.48
CA TYR A 85 7.47 -0.54 6.98
C TYR A 85 8.40 0.33 6.12
N GLY A 86 8.16 1.63 5.99
CA GLY A 86 9.23 2.60 5.69
C GLY A 86 8.89 3.75 4.77
N ASP A 87 7.91 3.59 3.90
CA ASP A 87 7.18 4.70 3.28
C ASP A 87 6.06 5.11 4.23
N SER A 88 6.22 6.24 4.93
CA SER A 88 5.16 6.72 5.81
C SER A 88 3.97 7.18 4.99
N GLY A 89 2.89 6.45 5.22
CA GLY A 89 1.72 6.26 4.38
C GLY A 89 1.38 4.76 4.31
N ASP A 90 2.38 3.94 4.02
CA ASP A 90 2.30 2.47 3.95
C ASP A 90 2.53 1.81 5.33
N GLN A 91 1.71 2.14 6.32
CA GLN A 91 1.81 1.51 7.65
C GLN A 91 1.04 0.18 7.69
N VAL A 92 1.75 -0.95 7.64
CA VAL A 92 1.15 -2.29 7.77
C VAL A 92 1.68 -2.99 9.03
N PRO A 93 0.82 -3.33 10.01
CA PRO A 93 1.18 -4.22 11.12
C PRO A 93 1.42 -5.66 10.64
N GLU A 94 2.29 -6.38 11.34
CA GLU A 94 2.73 -7.73 11.02
C GLU A 94 1.60 -8.77 11.21
N GLY A 95 1.47 -9.72 10.28
CA GLY A 95 0.66 -10.93 10.45
C GLY A 95 -0.76 -10.85 9.87
N SER A 96 -0.84 -11.19 8.58
CA SER A 96 -2.05 -11.44 7.79
C SER A 96 -2.89 -10.20 7.48
N HIS A 97 -2.99 -9.93 6.17
CA HIS A 97 -3.81 -8.91 5.54
C HIS A 97 -3.21 -7.49 5.58
N ILE A 98 -2.91 -6.98 4.39
CA ILE A 98 -2.39 -5.63 4.19
C ILE A 98 -3.57 -4.67 4.34
N GLY A 99 -3.64 -3.92 5.43
CA GLY A 99 -4.42 -2.68 5.47
C GLY A 99 -3.54 -1.55 4.93
N VAL A 100 -3.71 -1.12 3.68
CA VAL A 100 -3.11 0.15 3.25
C VAL A 100 -4.15 1.26 3.23
N ASP A 101 -3.72 2.42 3.72
CA ASP A 101 -4.39 3.71 3.59
C ASP A 101 -3.98 4.41 2.26
N HIS A 102 -3.20 3.73 1.40
CA HIS A 102 -2.43 4.33 0.30
C HIS A 102 -2.70 3.76 -1.09
N ILE A 103 -2.25 4.52 -2.09
CA ILE A 103 -2.55 4.42 -3.52
C ILE A 103 -2.30 2.99 -4.05
N ALA A 104 -3.38 2.23 -4.19
CA ALA A 104 -3.39 1.04 -5.02
C ALA A 104 -3.52 1.48 -6.48
N VAL A 105 -2.53 1.17 -7.30
CA VAL A 105 -2.68 1.31 -8.75
C VAL A 105 -3.41 0.06 -9.23
N THR A 106 -4.63 0.23 -9.71
CA THR A 106 -5.35 -0.82 -10.43
C THR A 106 -4.64 -1.03 -11.77
N ALA A 107 -4.24 -2.27 -12.05
CA ALA A 107 -3.64 -2.65 -13.32
C ALA A 107 -4.68 -2.81 -14.42
#